data_AF-A0A2G6LJB0-F1
#
_entry.id   AF-A0A2G6LJB0-F1
#
_cell.length_a   1.000
_cell.length_b   1.000
_cell.length_c   1.000
_cell.angle_alpha   90.00
_cell.angle_beta   90.00
_cell.angle_gamma   90.00
#
_symmetry.space_group_name_H-M   'P 1'
#
loop_
_entity.id
_entity.type
_entity.pdbx_description
1 polymer ?
#
loop_
_entity_poly.entity_id
_entity_poly.type
_entity_poly.pdbx_seq_one_letter_code
_entity_poly.pdbx_strand_id
1 'polypeptide(L)'
;MKKFDKHFGKLGAIILLMSIFISNALGLNLSNIKAYRNVNNYVFILVCVLFYIIQFYYFYKNKMSFKLCFLLLLFNLQILIITKFLYMVEIDNTQPEISLLDKNAAISMSWIILVPLLFILFFIMGSIFDYISLKNLKNNVL
;
A
#
# COMPACT_ATOMS: atom_id res chain seq x y z
N MET A 1 18.60 -11.39 -15.60
CA MET A 1 17.55 -11.50 -14.55
C MET A 1 18.02 -11.22 -13.12
N LYS A 2 19.30 -11.40 -12.74
CA LYS A 2 19.79 -11.19 -11.34
C LYS A 2 19.67 -9.76 -10.77
N LYS A 3 19.63 -8.70 -11.60
CA LYS A 3 19.51 -7.31 -11.12
C LYS A 3 18.07 -6.90 -10.74
N PHE A 4 17.06 -7.44 -11.42
CA PHE A 4 15.65 -7.15 -11.12
C PHE A 4 15.22 -7.72 -9.78
N ASP A 5 15.75 -8.89 -9.40
CA ASP A 5 15.49 -9.51 -8.10
C ASP A 5 16.00 -8.66 -6.93
N LYS A 6 17.04 -7.86 -7.16
CA LYS A 6 17.69 -7.03 -6.14
C LYS A 6 16.88 -5.82 -5.72
N HIS A 7 16.02 -5.32 -6.61
CA HIS A 7 15.28 -4.07 -6.43
C HIS A 7 13.77 -4.25 -6.61
N PHE A 8 13.28 -5.49 -6.45
CA PHE A 8 11.90 -5.82 -6.70
C PHE A 8 10.95 -5.05 -5.79
N GLY A 9 11.28 -4.90 -4.50
CA GLY A 9 10.47 -4.17 -3.53
C GLY A 9 10.34 -2.70 -3.89
N LYS A 10 11.46 -2.03 -4.24
CA LYS A 10 11.45 -0.64 -4.68
C LYS A 10 10.70 -0.43 -6.00
N LEU A 11 10.91 -1.29 -6.99
CA LEU A 11 10.19 -1.22 -8.27
C LEU A 11 8.70 -1.49 -8.07
N GLY A 12 8.35 -2.45 -7.22
CA GLY A 12 6.98 -2.77 -6.85
C GLY A 12 6.26 -1.58 -6.19
N ALA A 13 6.94 -0.86 -5.29
CA ALA A 13 6.42 0.36 -4.69
C ALA A 13 6.04 1.43 -5.73
N ILE A 14 6.90 1.63 -6.74
CA ILE A 14 6.65 2.60 -7.82
C ILE A 14 5.45 2.16 -8.67
N ILE A 15 5.39 0.88 -9.05
CA ILE A 15 4.26 0.33 -9.82
C ILE A 15 2.95 0.50 -9.06
N LEU A 16 2.96 0.27 -7.75
CA LEU A 16 1.79 0.44 -6.89
C LEU A 16 1.35 1.91 -6.79
N LEU A 17 2.28 2.86 -6.66
CA LEU A 17 1.91 4.28 -6.74
C LEU A 17 1.28 4.66 -8.08
N MET A 18 1.82 4.15 -9.19
CA MET A 18 1.23 4.38 -10.51
C MET A 18 -0.19 3.80 -10.62
N SER A 19 -0.49 2.73 -9.90
CA SER A 19 -1.85 2.16 -9.86
C SER A 19 -2.90 3.15 -9.34
N ILE A 20 -2.53 4.08 -8.45
CA ILE A 20 -3.45 5.12 -7.96
C ILE A 20 -3.93 6.00 -9.11
N PHE A 21 -2.98 6.51 -9.91
CA PHE A 21 -3.29 7.37 -11.05
C PHE A 21 -4.08 6.63 -12.12
N ILE A 22 -3.72 5.37 -12.40
CA ILE A 22 -4.43 4.53 -13.37
C ILE A 22 -5.87 4.29 -12.92
N SER A 23 -6.09 3.91 -11.64
CA SER A 23 -7.43 3.70 -11.11
C SER A 23 -8.28 4.97 -11.16
N ASN A 24 -7.71 6.12 -10.79
CA ASN A 24 -8.42 7.40 -10.88
C ASN A 24 -8.76 7.78 -12.33
N ALA A 25 -7.85 7.54 -13.28
CA ALA A 25 -8.10 7.78 -14.71
C ALA A 25 -9.22 6.88 -15.27
N LEU A 26 -9.37 5.66 -14.73
CA LEU A 26 -10.44 4.72 -15.09
C LEU A 26 -11.77 5.01 -14.37
N GLY A 27 -11.85 6.06 -13.53
CA GLY A 27 -13.02 6.36 -12.71
C GLY A 27 -13.22 5.40 -11.54
N LEU A 28 -12.27 4.49 -11.29
CA LEU A 28 -12.25 3.59 -10.15
C LEU A 28 -11.69 4.34 -8.94
N ASN A 29 -12.51 5.20 -8.32
CA ASN A 29 -12.14 5.90 -7.09
C ASN A 29 -11.89 4.88 -5.97
N LEU A 30 -10.60 4.63 -5.68
CA LEU A 30 -10.16 3.70 -4.64
C LEU A 30 -10.76 4.03 -3.27
N SER A 31 -11.08 5.30 -3.01
CA SER A 31 -11.72 5.79 -1.78
C SER A 31 -13.15 5.28 -1.57
N ASN A 32 -13.85 4.90 -2.64
CA ASN A 32 -15.27 4.53 -2.56
C ASN A 32 -15.48 3.05 -2.22
N ILE A 33 -14.40 2.28 -2.01
CA ILE A 33 -14.50 0.86 -1.70
C ILE A 33 -14.96 0.69 -0.24
N LYS A 34 -16.28 0.57 -0.07
CA LYS A 34 -16.96 0.41 1.24
C LYS A 34 -16.38 -0.70 2.10
N ALA A 35 -15.85 -1.75 1.48
CA ALA A 35 -15.20 -2.86 2.20
C ALA A 35 -14.07 -2.35 3.11
N TYR A 36 -13.15 -1.53 2.58
CA TYR A 36 -11.98 -1.04 3.34
C TYR A 36 -12.33 0.04 4.37
N ARG A 37 -13.40 0.80 4.13
CA ARG A 37 -13.91 1.79 5.10
C ARG A 37 -14.31 1.11 6.42
N ASN A 38 -14.93 -0.06 6.33
CA ASN A 38 -15.42 -0.81 7.48
C ASN A 38 -14.43 -1.85 8.01
N VAL A 39 -13.22 -1.96 7.42
CA VAL A 39 -12.19 -2.88 7.93
C VAL A 39 -11.79 -2.43 9.34
N ASN A 40 -12.02 -3.33 10.29
CA ASN A 40 -11.57 -3.16 11.66
C ASN A 40 -10.03 -3.14 11.69
N ASN A 41 -9.45 -2.18 12.43
CA ASN A 41 -8.01 -2.07 12.61
C ASN A 41 -7.39 -3.38 13.12
N TYR A 42 -8.10 -4.11 14.00
CA TYR A 42 -7.63 -5.41 14.51
C TYR A 42 -7.54 -6.48 13.40
N VAL A 43 -8.48 -6.48 12.46
CA VAL A 43 -8.46 -7.41 11.30
C VAL A 43 -7.29 -7.08 10.39
N PHE A 44 -6.98 -5.79 10.20
CA PHE A 44 -5.82 -5.38 9.42
C PHE A 44 -4.50 -5.78 10.10
N ILE A 45 -4.37 -5.54 11.40
CA ILE A 45 -3.19 -5.99 12.18
C ILE A 45 -3.03 -7.50 12.07
N LEU A 46 -4.12 -8.26 12.18
CA LEU A 46 -4.11 -9.71 12.03
C LEU A 46 -3.64 -10.14 10.63
N VAL A 47 -4.08 -9.45 9.57
CA VAL A 47 -3.57 -9.70 8.20
C VAL A 47 -2.08 -9.37 8.08
N CYS A 48 -1.60 -8.27 8.68
CA CYS A 48 -0.17 -7.95 8.71
C CYS A 48 0.65 -9.00 9.47
N VAL A 49 0.13 -9.52 10.59
CA VAL A 49 0.78 -10.58 11.38
C VAL A 49 0.79 -11.90 10.60
N LEU A 50 -0.35 -12.30 10.02
CA LEU A 50 -0.44 -13.48 9.16
C LEU A 50 0.49 -13.37 7.96
N PHE A 51 0.61 -12.17 7.38
CA PHE A 51 1.58 -11.90 6.33
C PHE A 51 3.01 -12.15 6.81
N TYR A 52 3.40 -11.66 7.99
CA TYR A 52 4.71 -11.94 8.57
C TYR A 52 4.95 -13.44 8.81
N ILE A 53 3.94 -14.16 9.26
CA ILE A 53 4.01 -15.62 9.45
C ILE A 53 4.17 -16.34 8.10
N ILE A 54 3.41 -15.94 7.08
CA ILE A 54 3.52 -16.47 5.71
C ILE A 54 4.88 -16.12 5.10
N GLN A 55 5.40 -14.92 5.36
CA GLN A 55 6.74 -14.49 4.95
C GLN A 55 7.81 -15.41 5.55
N PHE A 56 7.68 -15.79 6.83
CA PHE A 56 8.59 -16.75 7.45
C PHE A 56 8.49 -18.15 6.82
N TYR A 57 7.28 -18.62 6.52
CA TYR A 57 7.04 -20.00 6.05
C TYR A 57 7.33 -20.21 4.55
N TYR A 58 6.96 -19.26 3.69
CA TYR A 58 7.07 -19.40 2.23
C TYR A 58 8.41 -18.96 1.65
N PHE A 59 9.23 -18.25 2.42
CA PHE A 59 10.54 -17.79 1.98
C PHE A 59 11.45 -18.95 1.52
N TYR A 60 11.36 -20.10 2.18
CA TYR A 60 12.18 -21.28 1.87
C TYR A 60 11.69 -22.10 0.67
N LYS A 61 10.41 -21.99 0.28
CA LYS A 61 9.79 -22.91 -0.70
C LYS A 61 9.56 -22.29 -2.08
N ASN A 62 9.18 -21.01 -2.18
CA ASN A 62 8.90 -20.38 -3.48
C ASN A 62 9.09 -18.85 -3.50
N LYS A 63 10.14 -18.39 -4.18
CA LYS A 63 10.53 -16.96 -4.28
C LYS A 63 9.52 -16.09 -5.05
N MET A 64 8.76 -16.66 -5.98
CA MET A 64 7.78 -15.87 -6.76
C MET A 64 6.50 -15.61 -5.97
N SER A 65 6.00 -16.61 -5.24
CA SER A 65 4.85 -16.44 -4.33
C SER A 65 5.13 -15.39 -3.26
N PHE A 66 6.36 -15.33 -2.75
CA PHE A 66 6.82 -14.33 -1.78
C PHE A 66 6.70 -12.89 -2.32
N LYS A 67 7.19 -12.66 -3.54
CA LYS A 67 7.13 -11.37 -4.23
C LYS A 67 5.69 -10.91 -4.51
N LEU A 68 4.85 -11.84 -4.95
CA LEU A 68 3.46 -11.56 -5.31
C LEU A 68 2.62 -11.27 -4.06
N CYS A 69 2.84 -12.02 -2.98
CA CYS A 69 2.21 -11.77 -1.68
C CYS A 69 2.60 -10.38 -1.14
N PHE A 70 3.87 -9.98 -1.25
CA PHE A 70 4.32 -8.65 -0.85
C PHE A 70 3.63 -7.53 -1.63
N LEU A 71 3.54 -7.66 -2.96
CA LEU A 71 2.80 -6.70 -3.80
C LEU A 71 1.33 -6.62 -3.41
N LEU A 72 0.68 -7.77 -3.18
CA LEU A 72 -0.72 -7.81 -2.73
C LEU A 72 -0.89 -7.11 -1.39
N LEU A 73 0.01 -7.33 -0.42
CA LEU A 73 -0.09 -6.66 0.87
C LEU A 73 0.05 -5.15 0.71
N LEU A 74 1.07 -4.67 -0.01
CA LEU A 74 1.25 -3.23 -0.22
C LEU A 74 0.04 -2.62 -0.94
N PHE A 75 -0.54 -3.33 -1.92
CA PHE A 75 -1.77 -2.88 -2.60
C PHE A 75 -2.97 -2.77 -1.64
N ASN A 76 -3.18 -3.76 -0.78
CA ASN A 76 -4.25 -3.71 0.22
C ASN A 76 -4.03 -2.58 1.23
N LEU A 77 -2.79 -2.39 1.67
CA LEU A 77 -2.39 -1.31 2.58
C LEU A 77 -2.60 0.07 1.93
N GLN A 78 -2.29 0.19 0.63
CA GLN A 78 -2.58 1.38 -0.18
C GLN A 78 -4.05 1.75 -0.12
N ILE A 79 -4.93 0.81 -0.50
CA ILE A 79 -6.37 1.05 -0.57
C ILE A 79 -6.91 1.41 0.81
N LEU A 80 -6.46 0.71 1.85
CA LEU A 80 -6.91 0.96 3.21
C LEU A 80 -6.55 2.38 3.68
N ILE A 81 -5.29 2.78 3.51
CA ILE A 81 -4.83 4.13 3.89
C ILE A 81 -5.60 5.19 3.13
N ILE A 82 -5.73 5.04 1.81
CA ILE A 82 -6.47 6.00 0.97
C ILE A 82 -7.92 6.11 1.43
N THR A 83 -8.59 4.98 1.60
CA THR A 83 -10.00 4.93 1.97
C THR A 83 -10.23 5.55 3.34
N LYS A 84 -9.45 5.16 4.36
CA LYS A 84 -9.64 5.68 5.72
C LYS A 84 -9.29 7.15 5.84
N PHE A 85 -8.20 7.59 5.20
CA PHE A 85 -7.78 8.98 5.26
C PHE A 85 -8.82 9.90 4.59
N LEU A 86 -9.23 9.58 3.36
CA LEU A 86 -10.23 10.39 2.65
C LEU A 86 -11.60 10.32 3.31
N TYR A 87 -11.96 9.18 3.91
CA TYR A 87 -13.20 9.08 4.66
C TYR A 87 -13.20 9.96 5.92
N MET A 88 -12.09 10.04 6.65
CA MET A 88 -11.99 10.95 7.80
C MET A 88 -12.11 12.41 7.36
N VAL A 89 -11.43 12.78 6.26
CA VAL A 89 -11.55 14.12 5.68
C VAL A 89 -12.99 14.41 5.26
N GLU A 90 -13.69 13.45 4.67
CA GLU A 90 -15.10 13.59 4.32
C GLU A 90 -15.96 13.84 5.56
N ILE A 91 -15.81 13.05 6.63
CA ILE A 91 -16.54 13.21 7.89
C ILE A 91 -16.31 14.60 8.48
N ASP A 92 -15.05 15.00 8.63
CA ASP A 92 -14.69 16.30 9.23
C ASP A 92 -15.27 17.47 8.43
N ASN A 93 -15.47 17.28 7.12
CA ASN A 93 -16.03 18.28 6.22
C ASN A 93 -17.52 18.05 5.90
N THR A 94 -18.24 17.19 6.65
CA THR A 94 -19.68 16.98 6.43
C THR A 94 -20.58 18.03 7.07
N GLN A 95 -20.04 18.92 7.91
CA GLN A 95 -20.82 19.96 8.58
C GLN A 95 -21.62 20.81 7.56
N PRO A 96 -22.87 21.19 7.88
CA PRO A 96 -23.78 21.88 6.95
C PRO A 96 -23.29 23.28 6.58
N GLU A 97 -22.43 23.87 7.40
CA GLU A 97 -21.83 25.19 7.20
C GLU A 97 -20.69 25.18 6.16
N ILE A 98 -20.14 24.01 5.86
CA ILE A 98 -19.01 23.87 4.93
C ILE A 98 -19.55 23.77 3.50
N SER A 99 -19.12 24.70 2.64
CA SER A 99 -19.56 24.74 1.25
C SER A 99 -19.05 23.52 0.46
N LEU A 100 -19.75 23.15 -0.62
CA LEU A 100 -19.33 22.05 -1.48
C LEU A 100 -17.96 22.32 -2.15
N LEU A 101 -17.64 23.59 -2.39
CA LEU A 101 -16.33 24.02 -2.89
C LEU A 101 -15.22 23.70 -1.88
N ASP A 102 -15.44 24.02 -0.60
CA ASP A 102 -14.48 23.78 0.47
C ASP A 102 -14.26 22.27 0.71
N LYS A 103 -15.33 21.46 0.61
CA LYS A 103 -15.25 19.99 0.68
C LYS A 103 -14.34 19.44 -0.42
N ASN A 104 -14.53 19.91 -1.66
CA ASN A 104 -13.71 19.49 -2.79
C ASN A 104 -12.26 19.96 -2.65
N ALA A 105 -12.03 21.17 -2.11
CA ALA A 105 -10.70 21.68 -1.83
C ALA A 105 -9.98 20.83 -0.76
N ALA A 106 -10.68 20.46 0.32
CA ALA A 106 -10.14 19.60 1.37
C ALA A 106 -9.75 18.21 0.85
N ILE A 107 -10.59 17.59 0.01
CA ILE A 107 -10.30 16.30 -0.64
C ILE A 107 -9.10 16.43 -1.59
N SER A 108 -9.03 17.49 -2.39
CA SER A 108 -7.90 17.73 -3.30
C SER A 108 -6.59 17.91 -2.54
N MET A 109 -6.60 18.74 -1.48
CA MET A 109 -5.44 18.97 -0.62
C MET A 109 -4.98 17.68 0.08
N SER A 110 -5.94 16.82 0.43
CA SER A 110 -5.65 15.50 1.01
C SER A 110 -4.83 14.63 0.07
N TRP A 111 -5.13 14.59 -1.23
CA TRP A 111 -4.33 13.84 -2.20
C TRP A 111 -2.90 14.36 -2.32
N ILE A 112 -2.69 15.67 -2.21
CA ILE A 112 -1.36 16.31 -2.25
C ILE A 112 -0.49 15.82 -1.08
N ILE A 113 -1.08 15.57 0.09
CA ILE A 113 -0.38 15.07 1.28
C ILE A 113 -0.24 13.54 1.24
N LEU A 114 -1.29 12.85 0.81
CA LEU A 114 -1.42 11.40 0.87
C LEU A 114 -0.46 10.68 -0.09
N VAL A 115 -0.28 11.19 -1.31
CA VAL A 115 0.57 10.55 -2.32
C VAL A 115 2.06 10.54 -1.90
N PRO A 116 2.67 11.67 -1.47
CA PRO A 116 4.03 11.66 -0.95
C PRO A 116 4.21 10.77 0.28
N LEU A 117 3.22 10.74 1.18
CA LEU A 117 3.26 9.90 2.38
C LEU A 117 3.27 8.41 2.02
N LEU A 118 2.38 7.98 1.12
CA LEU A 118 2.36 6.61 0.59
C LEU A 118 3.67 6.26 -0.11
N PHE A 119 4.25 7.21 -0.86
CA PHE A 119 5.52 7.01 -1.54
C PHE A 119 6.66 6.71 -0.56
N ILE A 120 6.80 7.52 0.49
CA ILE A 120 7.84 7.31 1.51
C ILE A 120 7.63 5.96 2.20
N LEU A 121 6.40 5.64 2.59
CA LEU A 121 6.08 4.40 3.30
C LEU A 121 6.38 3.17 2.44
N PHE A 122 5.98 3.16 1.17
CA PHE A 122 6.25 2.04 0.26
C PHE A 122 7.73 1.94 -0.09
N PHE A 123 8.44 3.05 -0.21
CA PHE A 123 9.86 3.03 -0.47
C PHE A 123 10.66 2.42 0.69
N ILE A 124 10.27 2.72 1.94
CA ILE A 124 10.86 2.11 3.14
C ILE A 124 10.56 0.60 3.16
N MET A 125 9.28 0.22 3.01
CA MET A 125 8.88 -1.19 3.03
C MET A 125 9.52 -2.00 1.89
N GLY A 126 9.60 -1.43 0.70
CA GLY A 126 10.29 -2.01 -0.45
C GLY A 126 11.80 -2.18 -0.21
N SER A 127 12.43 -1.21 0.47
CA SER A 127 13.85 -1.30 0.83
C SER A 127 14.13 -2.39 1.86
N ILE A 128 13.27 -2.52 2.87
CA ILE A 128 13.36 -3.60 3.87
C ILE A 128 13.21 -4.96 3.19
N PHE A 129 12.21 -5.10 2.30
CA PHE A 129 11.99 -6.31 1.52
C PHE A 129 13.21 -6.68 0.66
N ASP A 130 13.76 -5.71 -0.07
CA ASP A 130 14.96 -5.92 -0.90
C ASP A 130 16.15 -6.38 -0.06
N TYR A 131 16.34 -5.79 1.13
CA TYR A 131 17.40 -6.17 2.05
C TYR A 131 17.25 -7.62 2.56
N ILE A 132 16.04 -8.00 3.00
CA ILE A 132 15.74 -9.37 3.46
C ILE A 132 15.98 -10.37 2.33
N SER A 133 15.51 -10.06 1.12
CA SER A 133 15.69 -10.90 -0.05
C SER A 133 17.17 -11.09 -0.42
N LEU A 134 17.96 -10.01 -0.34
CA LEU A 134 19.40 -10.02 -0.61
C LEU A 134 20.22 -10.80 0.42
N LYS A 135 19.96 -10.59 1.71
CA LYS A 135 20.70 -11.24 2.80
C LYS A 135 20.57 -12.76 2.70
N ASN A 136 19.37 -13.24 2.41
CA ASN A 136 19.11 -14.66 2.30
C ASN A 136 19.60 -15.28 0.97
N LEU A 137 19.65 -14.51 -0.13
CA LEU A 137 20.31 -14.96 -1.36
C LEU A 137 21.80 -15.27 -1.14
N LYS A 138 22.49 -14.52 -0.28
CA LYS A 138 23.88 -14.81 0.09
C LYS A 138 24.02 -16.07 0.95
N ASN A 139 23.07 -16.32 1.84
CA ASN A 139 23.13 -17.47 2.76
C ASN A 139 22.80 -18.81 2.08
N ASN A 140 21.99 -18.84 1.01
CA ASN A 140 21.66 -20.07 0.28
C ASN A 140 22.65 -20.43 -0.85
N VAL A 141 23.72 -19.64 -1.04
CA VAL A 141 24.77 -19.87 -2.04
C VAL A 141 26.08 -20.38 -1.40
N LEU A 142 26.08 -20.50 -0.07
CA LEU A 142 27.06 -21.25 0.74
C LEU A 142 26.46 -22.61 1.09
#